data_AF-A0A8J7PSQ8-F1
#
_entry.id   AF-A0A8J7PSQ8-F1
#
_cell.length_a   1.000
_cell.length_b   1.000
_cell.length_c   1.000
_cell.angle_alpha   90.00
_cell.angle_beta   90.00
_cell.angle_gamma   90.00
#
_symmetry.space_group_name_H-M   'P 1'
#
loop_
_entity.id
_entity.type
_entity.pdbx_description
1 polymer ?
#
loop_
_entity_poly.entity_id
_entity_poly.type
_entity_poly.pdbx_seq_one_letter_code
_entity_poly.pdbx_strand_id
1 'polypeptide(L)'
;MRPVSWGVKVVWGLAFGLLVADLVVGLFNVSALRRNDTLVAHAREIKIELALLSADMADAETSTRGFVITGQEEFLGPYRTA
;
A
#
# COMPACT_ATOMS: atom_id res chain seq x y z
N MET A 1 44.38 -31.10 -26.66
CA MET A 1 43.22 -30.74 -25.80
C MET A 1 42.19 -31.85 -25.92
N ARG A 2 41.81 -32.52 -24.82
CA ARG A 2 40.84 -33.63 -24.88
C ARG A 2 39.43 -33.07 -25.05
N PRO A 3 38.62 -33.56 -26.00
CA PRO A 3 37.28 -33.04 -26.20
C PRO A 3 36.43 -33.31 -24.96
N VAL A 4 35.62 -32.31 -24.58
CA VAL A 4 34.67 -32.41 -23.47
C VAL A 4 33.68 -33.55 -23.75
N SER A 5 33.48 -34.43 -22.76
CA SER A 5 32.56 -35.55 -22.86
C SER A 5 31.11 -35.07 -23.03
N TRP A 6 30.32 -35.84 -23.78
CA TRP A 6 28.93 -35.50 -24.09
C TRP A 6 28.10 -35.20 -22.84
N GLY A 7 28.28 -35.99 -21.77
CA GLY A 7 27.58 -35.80 -20.50
C GLY A 7 27.83 -34.42 -19.87
N VAL A 8 29.06 -33.89 -19.97
CA VAL A 8 29.39 -32.57 -19.42
C VAL A 8 28.67 -31.45 -20.19
N LYS A 9 28.52 -31.57 -21.51
CA LYS A 9 27.77 -30.58 -22.32
C LYS A 9 26.28 -30.56 -21.96
N VAL A 10 25.70 -31.73 -21.70
CA VAL A 10 24.29 -31.86 -21.27
C VAL A 10 24.09 -31.20 -19.90
N VAL A 11 24.98 -31.45 -18.95
CA VAL A 11 24.91 -30.85 -17.61
C VAL A 11 25.01 -29.32 -17.68
N TRP A 12 25.96 -28.79 -18.46
CA TRP A 12 26.09 -27.34 -18.63
C TRP A 12 24.87 -26.70 -19.31
N GLY A 13 24.28 -27.37 -20.30
CA GLY A 13 23.04 -26.90 -20.93
C GLY A 13 21.86 -26.87 -19.97
N LEU A 14 21.73 -27.89 -19.13
CA LEU A 14 20.66 -27.98 -18.12
C LEU A 14 20.83 -26.90 -17.04
N ALA A 15 22.05 -26.69 -16.54
CA ALA A 15 22.36 -25.64 -15.59
C ALA A 15 22.09 -24.23 -16.15
N PHE A 16 22.47 -23.98 -17.41
CA PHE A 16 22.18 -22.72 -18.08
C PHE A 16 20.67 -22.50 -18.26
N GLY A 17 19.93 -23.55 -18.64
CA GLY A 17 18.48 -23.49 -18.76
C GLY A 17 17.78 -23.14 -17.44
N LEU A 18 18.25 -23.70 -16.32
CA LEU A 18 17.72 -23.37 -14.99
C LEU A 18 17.98 -21.91 -14.62
N LEU A 19 19.15 -21.36 -14.94
CA LEU A 19 19.45 -19.94 -14.69
C LEU A 19 18.55 -19.02 -15.51
N VAL A 20 18.30 -19.35 -16.78
CA VAL A 20 17.38 -18.57 -17.62
C VAL A 20 15.95 -18.67 -17.10
N ALA A 21 15.52 -19.84 -16.65
CA ALA A 21 14.20 -20.03 -16.06
C ALA A 21 14.03 -19.20 -14.78
N ASP A 22 15.02 -19.19 -13.89
CA ASP A 22 15.01 -18.37 -12.67
C ASP A 22 14.96 -16.86 -13.00
N LEU A 23 15.73 -16.42 -14.00
CA LEU A 23 15.68 -15.04 -14.48
C LEU A 23 14.29 -14.67 -15.00
N VAL A 24 13.68 -15.54 -15.82
CA VAL A 24 12.34 -15.32 -16.37
C VAL A 24 11.29 -15.26 -15.26
N VAL A 25 11.32 -16.19 -14.31
CA VAL A 25 10.45 -16.19 -13.13
C VAL A 25 10.66 -14.92 -12.31
N GLY A 26 11.91 -14.49 -12.11
CA GLY A 26 12.24 -13.24 -11.42
C GLY A 26 11.61 -12.01 -12.07
N LEU A 27 11.63 -11.90 -13.39
CA LEU A 27 11.00 -10.81 -14.13
C LEU A 27 9.46 -10.80 -13.97
N PHE A 28 8.83 -11.96 -14.03
CA PHE A 28 7.40 -12.10 -13.75
C PHE A 28 7.06 -11.81 -12.28
N ASN A 29 7.94 -12.18 -11.34
CA ASN A 29 7.70 -11.97 -9.92
C ASN A 29 7.90 -10.51 -9.50
N VAL A 30 8.89 -9.80 -10.07
CA VAL A 30 9.14 -8.36 -9.84
C VAL A 30 7.97 -7.51 -10.35
N SER A 31 7.31 -7.91 -11.44
CA SER A 31 6.10 -7.25 -11.92
C SER A 31 4.87 -7.52 -11.03
N ALA A 32 4.80 -8.69 -10.37
CA ALA A 32 3.77 -9.00 -9.37
C ALA A 32 4.00 -8.25 -8.04
N LEU A 33 5.26 -8.07 -7.61
CA LEU A 33 5.63 -7.35 -6.39
C LEU A 33 5.26 -5.87 -6.42
N ARG A 34 5.27 -5.22 -7.60
CA ARG A 34 4.85 -3.81 -7.73
C ARG A 34 3.33 -3.59 -7.71
N ARG A 35 2.52 -4.66 -7.76
CA ARG A 35 1.05 -4.54 -7.84
C ARG A 35 0.34 -4.62 -6.49
N ASN A 36 1.05 -4.99 -5.43
CA ASN A 36 0.55 -4.92 -4.04
C ASN A 36 0.73 -3.53 -3.40
N ASP A 37 1.65 -2.71 -3.92
CA ASP A 37 1.93 -1.39 -3.33
C ASP A 37 0.80 -0.38 -3.57
N THR A 38 0.09 -0.47 -4.69
CA THR A 38 -0.92 0.54 -5.05
C THR A 38 -2.20 0.43 -4.23
N LEU A 39 -2.62 -0.80 -3.90
CA LEU A 39 -3.81 -1.02 -3.07
C LEU A 39 -3.55 -0.68 -1.59
N VAL A 40 -2.35 -0.95 -1.08
CA VAL A 40 -1.96 -0.58 0.29
C VAL A 40 -1.77 0.93 0.41
N ALA A 41 -1.19 1.59 -0.59
CA ALA A 41 -1.07 3.05 -0.63
C ALA A 41 -2.45 3.72 -0.64
N HIS A 42 -3.35 3.28 -1.52
CA HIS A 42 -4.70 3.84 -1.60
C HIS A 42 -5.52 3.59 -0.32
N ALA A 43 -5.42 2.40 0.26
CA ALA A 43 -6.07 2.10 1.54
C ALA A 43 -5.53 2.96 2.70
N ARG A 44 -4.28 3.42 2.64
CA ARG A 44 -3.72 4.35 3.63
C ARG A 44 -4.28 5.75 3.46
N GLU A 45 -4.43 6.23 2.21
CA GLU A 45 -5.02 7.54 1.92
C GLU A 45 -6.47 7.62 2.43
N ILE A 46 -7.30 6.63 2.11
CA ILE A 46 -8.70 6.58 2.57
C ILE A 46 -8.80 6.59 4.11
N LYS A 47 -7.89 5.90 4.80
CA LYS A 47 -7.87 5.89 6.28
C LYS A 47 -7.53 7.25 6.89
N ILE A 48 -6.63 8.00 6.26
CA ILE A 48 -6.25 9.34 6.72
C ILE A 48 -7.42 10.30 6.54
N GLU A 49 -8.04 10.29 5.36
CA GLU A 49 -9.21 11.13 5.07
C GLU A 49 -10.37 10.83 6.02
N LEU A 50 -10.67 9.55 6.27
CA LEU A 50 -11.73 9.16 7.19
C LEU A 50 -11.43 9.56 8.65
N ALA A 51 -10.16 9.52 9.06
CA ALA A 51 -9.76 9.96 10.39
C ALA A 51 -9.93 11.47 10.57
N LEU A 52 -9.61 12.26 9.54
CA LEU A 52 -9.83 13.71 9.55
C LEU A 52 -11.32 14.05 9.62
N LEU A 53 -12.13 13.42 8.77
CA LEU A 53 -13.59 13.61 8.79
C LEU A 53 -14.19 13.25 10.15
N SER A 54 -13.74 12.14 10.75
CA SER A 54 -14.22 11.75 12.09
C SER A 54 -13.82 12.74 13.17
N ALA A 55 -12.64 13.36 13.06
CA ALA A 55 -12.20 14.39 13.99
C ALA A 55 -13.06 15.66 13.85
N ASP A 56 -13.30 16.12 12.62
CA ASP A 56 -14.15 17.29 12.34
C ASP A 56 -15.58 17.09 12.86
N MET A 57 -16.15 15.89 12.66
CA MET A 57 -17.47 15.55 13.19
C MET A 57 -17.51 15.53 14.72
N ALA A 58 -16.46 14.99 15.37
CA ALA A 58 -16.38 14.95 16.83
C ALA A 58 -16.26 16.36 17.44
N ASP A 59 -15.51 17.24 16.78
CA ASP A 59 -15.37 18.64 17.18
C ASP A 59 -16.68 19.40 16.99
N ALA A 60 -17.39 19.18 15.88
CA ALA A 60 -18.73 19.75 15.64
C ALA A 60 -19.77 19.25 16.66
N GLU A 61 -19.72 17.97 17.04
CA GLU A 61 -20.59 17.41 18.07
C GLU A 61 -20.30 18.02 19.45
N THR A 62 -19.02 18.09 19.83
CA THR A 62 -18.59 18.64 21.12
C THR A 62 -18.99 20.11 21.24
N SER A 63 -18.79 20.86 20.15
CA SER A 63 -19.21 22.25 19.97
C SER A 63 -20.71 22.43 20.14
N THR A 64 -21.51 21.61 19.45
CA THR A 64 -22.97 21.66 19.56
C THR A 64 -23.43 21.33 20.97
N ARG A 65 -22.85 20.31 21.61
CA ARG A 65 -23.14 19.97 23.02
C ARG A 65 -22.77 21.12 23.96
N GLY A 66 -21.63 21.78 23.74
CA GLY A 66 -21.20 22.96 24.49
C GLY A 66 -22.21 24.10 24.41
N PHE A 67 -22.71 24.40 23.21
CA PHE A 67 -23.78 25.39 23.01
C PHE A 67 -25.09 24.97 23.70
N VAL A 68 -25.53 23.73 23.56
CA VAL A 68 -26.78 23.24 24.17
C VAL A 68 -26.74 23.33 25.69
N ILE A 69 -25.60 23.08 26.32
CA ILE A 69 -25.44 23.13 27.78
C ILE A 69 -25.35 24.57 28.30
N THR A 70 -24.64 25.45 27.59
CA THR A 70 -24.26 26.78 28.11
C THR A 70 -25.07 27.94 27.49
N GLY A 71 -25.67 27.73 26.33
CA GLY A 71 -26.30 28.76 25.50
C GLY A 71 -25.31 29.72 24.82
N GLN A 72 -23.99 29.53 24.95
CA GLN A 72 -22.99 30.47 24.47
C GLN A 72 -22.63 30.20 23.00
N GLU A 73 -22.88 31.19 22.13
CA GLU A 73 -22.63 31.06 20.69
C GLU A 73 -21.16 30.80 20.32
N GLU A 74 -20.19 31.05 21.21
CA GLU A 74 -18.77 30.78 20.95
C GLU A 74 -18.51 29.31 20.62
N PHE A 75 -19.31 28.41 21.18
CA PHE A 75 -19.21 26.98 20.93
C PHE A 75 -19.70 26.58 19.53
N LEU A 76 -20.39 27.45 18.77
CA LEU A 76 -20.86 27.12 17.42
C LEU A 76 -19.80 27.31 16.32
N GLY A 77 -18.59 27.78 16.67
CA GLY A 77 -17.50 28.02 15.72
C GLY A 77 -17.21 26.79 14.85
N PRO A 78 -16.81 25.64 15.44
CA PRO A 78 -16.50 24.44 14.68
C PRO A 78 -17.69 23.86 13.89
N TYR A 79 -18.92 23.98 14.40
CA TYR A 79 -20.12 23.59 13.67
C TYR A 79 -20.36 24.42 12.40
N ARG A 80 -19.98 25.70 12.39
CA ARG A 80 -20.15 26.60 11.23
C ARG A 80 -19.06 26.41 10.17
N THR A 81 -17.94 25.77 10.51
CA THR A 81 -16.79 25.59 9.62
C THR A 81 -16.58 24.15 9.14
N ALA A 82 -17.29 23.18 9.72
CA ALA A 82 -17.39 21.80 9.24
C ALA A 82 -18.31 21.71 8.01
#